data_AF-A0A7C4CAB6-F1
#
_entry.id   AF-A0A7C4CAB6-F1
#
_cell.length_a   1.000
_cell.length_b   1.000
_cell.length_c   1.000
_cell.angle_alpha   90.00
_cell.angle_beta   90.00
_cell.angle_gamma   90.00
#
_symmetry.space_group_name_H-M   'P 1'
#
loop_
_entity.id
_entity.type
_entity.pdbx_description
1 polymer ?
#
loop_
_entity_poly.entity_id
_entity_poly.type
_entity_poly.pdbx_seq_one_letter_code
_entity_poly.pdbx_strand_id
1 'polypeptide(L)'
;MALRARSTYRELVPLLAPPGGAAIADALRAVDEFLAANRRLCTWVRDRVGIGLAEAIDQSYIADELSAYLGGSMGLFAPGVVLLDETVDGDLARVSFTVSGRLPAEQALLRRHAGVWRYDPQAALNPLVDEAFLDMARALDGLRAELESGRPPPEELRRNRDKLMDKVQARLRRGVSLLNKAQTEGPSVGAPASQPAPPAPG
;
A
#
# COMPACT_ATOMS: atom_id res chain seq x y z
N MET A 1 -11.32 -10.44 -1.57
CA MET A 1 -12.04 -9.13 -1.52
C MET A 1 -12.96 -8.92 -0.31
N ALA A 2 -13.51 -9.95 0.35
CA ALA A 2 -14.42 -9.77 1.49
C ALA A 2 -13.79 -9.10 2.73
N LEU A 3 -12.50 -9.33 2.99
CA LEU A 3 -11.79 -8.77 4.16
C LEU A 3 -11.56 -7.26 4.06
N ARG A 4 -11.24 -6.75 2.86
CA ARG A 4 -11.14 -5.31 2.56
C ARG A 4 -12.47 -4.61 2.77
N ALA A 5 -13.56 -5.21 2.28
CA ALA A 5 -14.91 -4.69 2.44
C ALA A 5 -15.37 -4.60 3.91
N ARG A 6 -14.76 -5.39 4.81
CA ARG A 6 -15.07 -5.42 6.25
C ARG A 6 -13.95 -4.83 7.13
N SER A 7 -12.88 -4.31 6.51
CA SER A 7 -11.67 -3.81 7.17
C SER A 7 -11.07 -4.78 8.22
N THR A 8 -11.25 -6.09 8.05
CA THR A 8 -10.92 -7.11 9.06
C THR A 8 -9.52 -7.70 8.85
N TYR A 9 -8.52 -6.82 8.73
CA TYR A 9 -7.15 -7.18 8.39
C TYR A 9 -6.46 -8.11 9.39
N ARG A 10 -6.92 -8.16 10.64
CA ARG A 10 -6.41 -9.10 11.65
C ARG A 10 -6.62 -10.57 11.27
N GLU A 11 -7.64 -10.87 10.47
CA GLU A 11 -7.89 -12.22 9.96
C GLU A 11 -6.83 -12.69 8.95
N LEU A 12 -6.01 -11.76 8.40
CA LEU A 12 -4.89 -12.13 7.53
C LEU A 12 -3.68 -12.64 8.31
N VAL A 13 -3.50 -12.24 9.58
CA VAL A 13 -2.28 -12.54 10.35
C VAL A 13 -1.96 -14.04 10.40
N PRO A 14 -2.93 -14.96 10.58
CA PRO A 14 -2.66 -16.41 10.55
C PRO A 14 -2.20 -16.93 9.18
N LEU A 15 -2.51 -16.21 8.09
CA LEU A 15 -2.16 -16.57 6.71
C LEU A 15 -0.80 -16.01 6.28
N LEU A 16 -0.15 -15.22 7.14
CA LEU A 16 1.14 -14.59 6.87
C LEU A 16 2.25 -15.34 7.62
N ALA A 17 3.40 -15.50 6.96
CA ALA A 17 4.58 -16.09 7.57
C ALA A 17 5.10 -15.15 8.70
N PRO A 18 5.46 -15.67 9.87
CA PRO A 18 6.12 -14.89 10.92
C PRO A 18 7.49 -14.36 10.45
N PRO A 19 7.99 -13.24 11.03
CA PRO A 19 7.38 -12.42 12.09
C PRO A 19 6.51 -11.25 11.57
N GLY A 20 6.45 -11.02 10.25
CA GLY A 20 5.95 -9.76 9.66
C GLY A 20 4.43 -9.62 9.48
N GLY A 21 3.64 -10.62 9.87
CA GLY A 21 2.20 -10.65 9.55
C GLY A 21 1.39 -9.48 10.11
N ALA A 22 1.67 -9.05 11.34
CA ALA A 22 0.98 -7.92 11.97
C ALA A 22 1.30 -6.59 11.25
N ALA A 23 2.57 -6.34 10.92
CA ALA A 23 2.99 -5.11 10.23
C ALA A 23 2.33 -4.97 8.85
N ILE A 24 2.20 -6.08 8.11
CA ILE A 24 1.47 -6.11 6.83
C ILE A 24 0.00 -5.77 7.03
N ALA A 25 -0.67 -6.38 8.01
CA ALA A 25 -2.07 -6.10 8.29
C ALA A 25 -2.31 -4.63 8.65
N ASP A 26 -1.41 -4.04 9.44
CA ASP A 26 -1.48 -2.62 9.82
C ASP A 26 -1.24 -1.68 8.64
N ALA A 27 -0.28 -1.98 7.77
CA ALA A 27 -0.05 -1.17 6.58
C ALA A 27 -1.19 -1.25 5.57
N LEU A 28 -1.76 -2.44 5.33
CA LEU A 28 -2.94 -2.56 4.47
C LEU A 28 -4.14 -1.78 5.02
N ARG A 29 -4.31 -1.76 6.34
CA ARG A 29 -5.32 -0.92 7.02
C ARG A 29 -5.02 0.57 6.82
N ALA A 30 -3.77 1.00 6.95
CA ALA A 30 -3.38 2.39 6.73
C ALA A 30 -3.62 2.84 5.27
N VAL A 31 -3.31 1.99 4.30
CA VAL A 31 -3.62 2.23 2.89
C VAL A 31 -5.13 2.38 2.66
N ASP A 32 -5.95 1.51 3.24
CA ASP A 32 -7.40 1.61 3.11
C ASP A 32 -7.95 2.91 3.73
N GLU A 33 -7.41 3.35 4.88
CA GLU A 33 -7.79 4.62 5.51
C GLU A 33 -7.45 5.79 4.59
N PHE A 34 -6.26 5.79 3.98
CA PHE A 34 -5.86 6.77 2.98
C PHE A 34 -6.79 6.78 1.76
N LEU A 35 -7.07 5.61 1.17
CA LEU A 35 -7.97 5.49 0.02
C LEU A 35 -9.39 5.93 0.36
N ALA A 36 -9.86 5.67 1.59
CA ALA A 36 -11.15 6.15 2.07
C ALA A 36 -11.17 7.69 2.19
N ALA A 37 -10.14 8.30 2.77
CA ALA A 37 -10.00 9.76 2.83
C ALA A 37 -9.94 10.40 1.43
N ASN A 38 -9.19 9.80 0.52
CA ASN A 38 -9.13 10.21 -0.89
C ASN A 38 -10.51 10.15 -1.56
N ARG A 39 -11.26 9.05 -1.40
CA ARG A 39 -12.63 8.94 -1.93
C ARG A 39 -13.57 10.00 -1.34
N ARG A 40 -13.49 10.28 -0.04
CA ARG A 40 -14.30 11.33 0.61
C ARG A 40 -14.01 12.69 0.02
N LEU A 41 -12.74 13.06 -0.14
CA LEU A 41 -12.33 14.32 -0.76
C LEU A 41 -12.80 14.40 -2.22
N CYS A 42 -12.54 13.38 -3.03
CA CYS A 42 -12.93 13.34 -4.44
C CYS A 42 -14.45 13.43 -4.61
N THR A 43 -15.22 12.78 -3.73
CA THR A 43 -16.69 12.88 -3.73
C THR A 43 -17.14 14.30 -3.46
N TRP A 44 -16.58 14.95 -2.42
CA TRP A 44 -16.90 16.34 -2.14
C TRP A 44 -16.57 17.27 -3.33
N VAL A 45 -15.37 17.12 -3.93
CA VAL A 45 -14.94 17.93 -5.07
C VAL A 45 -15.84 17.69 -6.28
N ARG A 46 -16.23 16.44 -6.54
CA ARG A 46 -17.16 16.08 -7.61
C ARG A 46 -18.52 16.76 -7.43
N ASP A 47 -19.07 16.69 -6.23
CA ASP A 47 -20.41 17.19 -5.92
C ASP A 47 -20.48 18.72 -5.84
N ARG A 48 -19.39 19.38 -5.40
CA ARG A 48 -19.37 20.82 -5.13
C ARG A 48 -18.65 21.64 -6.18
N VAL A 49 -17.64 21.08 -6.84
CA VAL A 49 -16.77 21.83 -7.77
C VAL A 49 -16.96 21.34 -9.20
N GLY A 50 -16.75 20.05 -9.45
CA GLY A 50 -16.98 19.39 -10.73
C GLY A 50 -16.17 18.12 -10.94
N ILE A 51 -16.70 17.21 -11.77
CA ILE A 51 -16.15 15.87 -12.01
C ILE A 51 -14.68 15.89 -12.46
N GLY A 52 -14.34 16.69 -13.48
CA GLY A 52 -12.98 16.68 -14.03
C GLY A 52 -11.90 17.13 -13.05
N LEU A 53 -12.24 17.92 -12.03
CA LEU A 53 -11.27 18.31 -11.00
C LEU A 53 -11.10 17.22 -9.94
N ALA A 54 -12.16 16.47 -9.63
CA ALA A 54 -12.06 15.31 -8.75
C ALA A 54 -11.16 14.22 -9.34
N GLU A 55 -11.25 13.97 -10.64
CA GLU A 55 -10.41 13.00 -11.36
C GLU A 55 -8.93 13.43 -11.35
N ALA A 56 -8.63 14.72 -11.51
CA ALA A 56 -7.26 15.23 -11.54
C ALA A 56 -6.49 15.07 -10.21
N ILE A 57 -7.20 14.93 -9.08
CA ILE A 57 -6.59 14.76 -7.76
C ILE A 57 -6.71 13.33 -7.22
N ASP A 58 -7.40 12.45 -7.93
CA ASP A 58 -7.70 11.11 -7.45
C ASP A 58 -6.43 10.27 -7.32
N GLN A 59 -6.17 9.78 -6.10
CA GLN A 59 -5.05 8.88 -5.78
C GLN A 59 -5.45 7.41 -5.73
N SER A 60 -6.57 7.02 -6.35
CA SER A 60 -7.08 5.64 -6.34
C SER A 60 -6.14 4.62 -6.98
N TYR A 61 -5.28 5.04 -7.92
CA TYR A 61 -4.27 4.18 -8.58
C TYR A 61 -3.31 3.48 -7.59
N ILE A 62 -3.09 4.07 -6.42
CA ILE A 62 -2.25 3.48 -5.35
C ILE A 62 -2.76 2.09 -4.93
N ALA A 63 -4.07 1.85 -5.02
CA ALA A 63 -4.66 0.56 -4.68
C ALA A 63 -4.15 -0.57 -5.58
N ASP A 64 -3.84 -0.26 -6.84
CA ASP A 64 -3.31 -1.21 -7.80
C ASP A 64 -1.77 -1.29 -7.72
N GLU A 65 -1.08 -0.24 -7.27
CA GLU A 65 0.38 -0.13 -7.29
C GLU A 65 1.04 -0.44 -5.93
N LEU A 66 0.40 -1.28 -5.11
CA LEU A 66 0.86 -1.55 -3.73
C LEU A 66 2.31 -2.04 -3.66
N SER A 67 2.77 -2.86 -4.61
CA SER A 67 4.16 -3.33 -4.66
C SER A 67 5.18 -2.18 -4.78
N ALA A 68 4.83 -1.08 -5.47
CA ALA A 68 5.70 0.08 -5.60
C ALA A 68 5.86 0.83 -4.27
N TYR A 69 4.83 0.83 -3.41
CA TYR A 69 4.82 1.61 -2.17
C TYR A 69 5.18 0.81 -0.93
N LEU A 70 4.77 -0.45 -0.87
CA LEU A 70 4.95 -1.34 0.28
C LEU A 70 6.19 -2.24 0.12
N GLY A 71 6.74 -2.34 -1.10
CA GLY A 71 7.80 -3.29 -1.42
C GLY A 71 7.33 -4.75 -1.40
N GLY A 72 8.19 -5.65 -1.88
CA GLY A 72 7.83 -7.07 -2.04
C GLY A 72 6.64 -7.28 -2.98
N SER A 73 6.07 -8.49 -2.95
CA SER A 73 4.96 -8.90 -3.83
C SER A 73 3.59 -8.52 -3.25
N MET A 74 3.52 -7.32 -2.68
CA MET A 74 2.33 -6.79 -1.98
C MET A 74 1.16 -6.49 -2.93
N GLY A 75 1.39 -6.51 -4.24
CA GLY A 75 0.39 -6.52 -5.29
C GLY A 75 -0.61 -7.66 -5.14
N LEU A 76 -0.26 -8.77 -4.47
CA LEU A 76 -1.19 -9.85 -4.15
C LEU A 76 -2.41 -9.39 -3.33
N PHE A 77 -2.31 -8.26 -2.63
CA PHE A 77 -3.41 -7.65 -1.87
C PHE A 77 -4.17 -6.57 -2.65
N ALA A 78 -3.74 -6.22 -3.86
CA ALA A 78 -4.40 -5.24 -4.71
C ALA A 78 -5.78 -5.74 -5.18
N PRO A 79 -6.70 -4.83 -5.57
CA PRO A 79 -7.89 -5.26 -6.28
C PRO A 79 -7.49 -5.81 -7.67
N GLY A 80 -8.30 -6.72 -8.24
CA GLY A 80 -8.06 -7.21 -9.59
C GLY A 80 -6.86 -8.16 -9.76
N VAL A 81 -6.43 -8.83 -8.69
CA VAL A 81 -5.39 -9.87 -8.77
C VAL A 81 -5.90 -11.08 -9.55
N VAL A 82 -5.14 -11.50 -10.55
CA VAL A 82 -5.40 -12.70 -11.36
C VAL A 82 -4.21 -13.64 -11.26
N LEU A 83 -4.46 -14.85 -10.76
CA LEU A 83 -3.49 -15.94 -10.74
C LEU A 83 -3.18 -16.38 -12.18
N LEU A 84 -1.90 -16.50 -12.51
CA LEU A 84 -1.45 -17.00 -13.80
C LEU A 84 -0.94 -18.43 -13.72
N ASP A 85 -0.06 -18.70 -12.76
CA ASP A 85 0.63 -19.98 -12.62
C ASP A 85 1.05 -20.20 -11.17
N GLU A 86 1.17 -21.47 -10.79
CA GLU A 86 1.67 -21.89 -9.49
C GLU A 86 2.68 -23.04 -9.64
N THR A 87 3.79 -22.94 -8.92
CA THR A 87 4.80 -24.00 -8.86
C THR A 87 5.06 -24.34 -7.40
N VAL A 88 5.01 -25.62 -7.06
CA VAL A 88 5.23 -26.12 -5.70
C VAL A 88 6.47 -27.01 -5.67
N ASP A 89 7.39 -26.70 -4.76
CA ASP A 89 8.59 -27.48 -4.49
C ASP A 89 8.72 -27.70 -2.97
N GLY A 90 8.32 -28.89 -2.52
CA GLY A 90 8.28 -29.26 -1.11
C GLY A 90 7.43 -28.31 -0.27
N ASP A 91 8.08 -27.58 0.63
CA ASP A 91 7.45 -26.61 1.55
C ASP A 91 7.47 -25.16 1.03
N LEU A 92 7.81 -24.96 -0.24
CA LEU A 92 7.81 -23.66 -0.91
C LEU A 92 6.87 -23.69 -2.12
N ALA A 93 6.02 -22.68 -2.26
CA ALA A 93 5.25 -22.43 -3.46
C ALA A 93 5.57 -21.05 -4.03
N ARG A 94 5.66 -20.96 -5.35
CA ARG A 94 5.78 -19.73 -6.13
C ARG A 94 4.49 -19.51 -6.89
N VAL A 95 3.90 -18.35 -6.71
CA VAL A 95 2.63 -17.96 -7.33
C VAL A 95 2.86 -16.77 -8.22
N SER A 96 2.66 -16.94 -9.53
CA SER A 96 2.74 -15.86 -10.51
C SER A 96 1.37 -15.24 -10.71
N PHE A 97 1.27 -13.92 -10.65
CA PHE A 97 0.00 -13.20 -10.75
C PHE A 97 0.14 -11.87 -11.50
N THR A 98 -0.98 -11.30 -11.93
CA THR A 98 -1.05 -9.92 -12.43
C THR A 98 -2.02 -9.12 -11.59
N VAL A 99 -1.79 -7.80 -11.52
CA VAL A 99 -2.71 -6.86 -10.89
C VAL A 99 -3.39 -6.05 -11.98
N SER A 100 -4.71 -6.17 -12.08
CA SER A 100 -5.52 -5.44 -13.06
C SER A 100 -5.04 -5.65 -14.50
N GLY A 101 -4.54 -6.86 -14.82
CA GLY A 101 -4.06 -7.25 -16.14
C GLY A 101 -2.73 -6.62 -16.59
N ARG A 102 -2.01 -5.94 -15.68
CA ARG A 102 -0.74 -5.28 -16.01
C ARG A 102 0.43 -6.25 -16.03
N LEU A 103 1.36 -5.99 -16.94
CA LEU A 103 2.63 -6.70 -17.09
C LEU A 103 3.81 -5.79 -16.72
N PRO A 104 4.94 -6.34 -16.24
CA PRO A 104 5.23 -7.77 -16.07
C PRO A 104 4.41 -8.42 -14.95
N ALA A 105 4.23 -9.74 -15.03
CA ALA A 105 3.64 -10.50 -13.93
C ALA A 105 4.52 -10.45 -12.68
N GLU A 106 3.89 -10.40 -11.52
CA GLU A 106 4.54 -10.43 -10.21
C GLU A 106 4.59 -11.86 -9.67
N GLN A 107 5.48 -12.13 -8.72
CA GLN A 107 5.64 -13.44 -8.08
C GLN A 107 5.56 -13.34 -6.57
N ALA A 108 4.62 -14.06 -5.95
CA ALA A 108 4.53 -14.21 -4.50
C ALA A 108 5.13 -15.55 -4.06
N LEU A 109 5.73 -15.58 -2.87
CA LEU A 109 6.14 -16.83 -2.21
C LEU A 109 5.14 -17.23 -1.15
N LEU A 110 4.88 -18.52 -1.04
CA LEU A 110 4.21 -19.12 0.10
C LEU A 110 5.11 -20.19 0.71
N ARG A 111 5.19 -20.23 2.03
CA ARG A 111 5.91 -21.26 2.78
C ARG A 111 4.95 -22.09 3.60
N ARG A 112 5.20 -23.39 3.68
CA ARG A 112 4.43 -24.28 4.54
C ARG A 112 4.96 -24.18 5.97
N HIS A 113 4.12 -23.75 6.89
CA HIS A 113 4.39 -23.69 8.32
C HIS A 113 3.35 -24.54 9.06
N ALA A 114 3.81 -25.60 9.74
CA ALA A 114 2.93 -26.54 10.46
C ALA A 114 1.78 -27.08 9.59
N GLY A 115 2.08 -27.45 8.34
CA GLY A 115 1.10 -27.99 7.39
C GLY A 115 0.22 -26.95 6.68
N VAL A 116 0.38 -25.66 6.99
CA VAL A 116 -0.43 -24.58 6.40
C VAL A 116 0.44 -23.70 5.52
N TRP A 117 -0.01 -23.43 4.29
CA TRP A 117 0.62 -22.45 3.42
C TRP A 117 0.40 -21.04 3.94
N ARG A 118 1.48 -20.28 4.07
CA ARG A 118 1.45 -18.88 4.50
C ARG A 118 2.21 -18.03 3.51
N TYR A 119 1.67 -16.86 3.18
CA TYR A 119 2.35 -15.90 2.33
C TYR A 119 3.62 -15.40 3.03
N ASP A 120 4.74 -15.50 2.31
CA ASP A 120 6.04 -14.98 2.72
C ASP A 120 6.30 -13.67 1.95
N PRO A 121 6.26 -12.51 2.63
CA PRO A 121 6.52 -11.22 2.00
C PRO A 121 7.99 -11.03 1.59
N GLN A 122 8.89 -11.94 1.98
CA GLN A 122 10.34 -11.94 1.75
C GLN A 122 11.12 -10.78 2.36
N ALA A 123 10.46 -9.67 2.68
CA ALA A 123 11.02 -8.49 3.29
C ALA A 123 10.16 -8.04 4.48
N ALA A 124 10.82 -7.52 5.51
CA ALA A 124 10.12 -6.83 6.58
C ALA A 124 9.61 -5.49 6.05
N LEU A 125 8.38 -5.14 6.41
CA LEU A 125 7.83 -3.84 6.07
C LEU A 125 8.47 -2.75 6.93
N ASN A 126 8.88 -1.65 6.31
CA ASN A 126 9.40 -0.51 7.05
C ASN A 126 8.25 0.18 7.82
N PRO A 127 8.40 0.44 9.14
CA PRO A 127 7.35 1.07 9.96
C PRO A 127 7.06 2.54 9.62
N LEU A 128 7.81 3.15 8.70
CA LEU A 128 7.46 4.47 8.17
C LEU A 128 6.31 4.40 7.14
N VAL A 129 6.01 3.21 6.61
CA VAL A 129 5.00 3.03 5.58
C VAL A 129 3.59 3.27 6.11
N ASP A 130 3.22 2.65 7.24
CA ASP A 130 1.93 2.86 7.88
C ASP A 130 1.81 4.30 8.42
N GLU A 131 2.88 4.86 9.00
CA GLU A 131 2.90 6.27 9.41
C GLU A 131 2.62 7.20 8.22
N ALA A 132 3.25 6.96 7.08
CA ALA A 132 3.07 7.77 5.89
C ALA A 132 1.63 7.77 5.38
N PHE A 133 1.02 6.58 5.23
CA PHE A 133 -0.36 6.49 4.76
C PHE A 133 -1.35 7.11 5.75
N LEU A 134 -1.15 6.93 7.05
CA LEU A 134 -1.98 7.58 8.08
C LEU A 134 -1.82 9.11 8.08
N ASP A 135 -0.60 9.63 7.90
CA ASP A 135 -0.35 11.08 7.78
C ASP A 135 -1.07 11.65 6.54
N MET A 136 -0.95 10.98 5.39
CA MET A 136 -1.66 11.38 4.16
C MET A 136 -3.18 11.34 4.33
N ALA A 137 -3.73 10.29 4.96
CA ALA A 137 -5.16 10.18 5.21
C ALA A 137 -5.68 11.37 6.03
N ARG A 138 -5.02 11.68 7.15
CA ARG A 138 -5.35 12.84 7.99
C ARG A 138 -5.21 14.16 7.23
N ALA A 139 -4.19 14.29 6.38
CA ALA A 139 -3.97 15.49 5.59
C ALA A 139 -5.10 15.72 4.56
N LEU A 140 -5.59 14.65 3.92
CA LEU A 140 -6.72 14.73 2.99
C LEU A 140 -8.04 15.04 3.69
N ASP A 141 -8.32 14.43 4.85
CA ASP A 141 -9.51 14.78 5.64
C ASP A 141 -9.44 16.22 6.16
N GLY A 142 -8.26 16.68 6.58
CA GLY A 142 -8.05 18.08 6.98
C GLY A 142 -8.28 19.05 5.83
N LEU A 143 -7.81 18.73 4.62
CA LEU A 143 -8.09 19.51 3.42
C LEU A 143 -9.59 19.51 3.11
N ARG A 144 -10.26 18.35 3.15
CA ARG A 144 -11.71 18.27 2.94
C ARG A 144 -12.46 19.18 3.92
N ALA A 145 -12.13 19.15 5.20
CA ALA A 145 -12.77 20.00 6.21
C ALA A 145 -12.52 21.50 5.94
N GLU A 146 -11.32 21.87 5.48
CA GLU A 146 -11.00 23.24 5.04
C GLU A 146 -11.90 23.67 3.87
N LEU A 147 -12.06 22.80 2.87
CA LEU A 147 -12.92 23.05 1.71
C LEU A 147 -14.41 23.12 2.08
N GLU A 148 -14.88 22.24 2.97
CA GLU A 148 -16.23 22.26 3.53
C GLU A 148 -16.53 23.56 4.29
N SER A 149 -15.51 24.17 4.91
CA SER A 149 -15.61 25.50 5.53
C SER A 149 -15.62 26.67 4.54
N GLY A 150 -15.54 26.39 3.23
CA GLY A 150 -15.56 27.39 2.15
C GLY A 150 -14.21 28.01 1.85
N ARG A 151 -13.10 27.34 2.20
CA ARG A 151 -11.74 27.88 2.02
C ARG A 151 -10.87 26.97 1.14
N PRO A 152 -10.56 27.37 -0.11
CA PRO A 152 -11.20 28.42 -0.90
C PRO A 152 -12.64 28.05 -1.30
N PRO A 153 -13.47 29.02 -1.72
CA PRO A 153 -14.82 28.74 -2.19
C PRO A 153 -14.79 27.91 -3.49
N PRO A 154 -15.80 27.06 -3.75
CA PRO A 154 -15.86 26.20 -4.93
C PRO A 154 -15.67 26.95 -6.27
N GLU A 155 -16.20 28.16 -6.37
CA GLU A 155 -16.16 29.02 -7.55
C GLU A 155 -14.72 29.42 -7.91
N GLU A 156 -13.88 29.61 -6.91
CA GLU A 156 -12.47 29.89 -7.11
C GLU A 156 -11.75 28.63 -7.64
N LEU A 157 -12.04 27.47 -7.07
CA LEU A 157 -11.47 26.20 -7.52
C LEU A 157 -11.86 25.85 -8.96
N ARG A 158 -13.08 26.20 -9.39
CA ARG A 158 -13.50 26.01 -10.80
C ARG A 158 -12.69 26.87 -11.76
N ARG A 159 -12.33 28.09 -11.36
CA ARG A 159 -11.57 29.06 -12.17
C ARG A 159 -10.07 28.78 -12.15
N ASN A 160 -9.56 28.21 -11.07
CA ASN A 160 -8.14 27.91 -10.89
C ASN A 160 -7.98 26.47 -10.37
N ARG A 161 -7.84 25.53 -11.31
CA ARG A 161 -7.69 24.10 -11.03
C ARG A 161 -6.39 23.79 -10.29
N ASP A 162 -5.31 24.47 -10.68
CA ASP A 162 -3.97 24.29 -10.12
C ASP A 162 -3.97 24.57 -8.61
N LYS A 163 -4.79 25.52 -8.15
CA LYS A 163 -4.94 25.81 -6.72
C LYS A 163 -5.36 24.59 -5.89
N LEU A 164 -6.22 23.72 -6.40
CA LEU A 164 -6.59 22.50 -5.69
C LEU A 164 -5.46 21.48 -5.74
N MET A 165 -4.85 21.30 -6.90
CA MET A 165 -3.74 20.36 -7.07
C MET A 165 -2.56 20.73 -6.16
N ASP A 166 -2.17 22.00 -6.12
CA ASP A 166 -1.13 22.53 -5.24
C ASP A 166 -1.45 22.28 -3.77
N LYS A 167 -2.71 22.49 -3.37
CA LYS A 167 -3.17 22.20 -2.01
C LYS A 167 -3.06 20.72 -1.68
N VAL A 168 -3.51 19.83 -2.57
CA VAL A 168 -3.40 18.38 -2.39
C VAL A 168 -1.93 17.97 -2.28
N GLN A 169 -1.08 18.40 -3.22
CA GLN A 169 0.35 18.09 -3.22
C GLN A 169 1.06 18.62 -1.96
N ALA A 170 0.76 19.85 -1.54
CA ALA A 170 1.33 20.43 -0.32
C ALA A 170 0.94 19.63 0.93
N ARG A 171 -0.31 19.14 0.99
CA ARG A 171 -0.82 18.32 2.10
C ARG A 171 -0.19 16.92 2.13
N LEU A 172 0.01 16.32 0.96
CA LEU A 172 0.59 14.98 0.84
C LEU A 172 2.12 14.95 0.98
N ARG A 173 2.81 16.09 0.80
CA ARG A 173 4.28 16.17 0.77
C ARG A 173 4.97 15.47 1.95
N ARG A 174 4.44 15.63 3.17
CA ARG A 174 5.02 15.00 4.36
C ARG A 174 4.95 13.48 4.28
N GLY A 175 3.76 12.92 4.05
CA GLY A 175 3.58 11.49 3.87
C GLY A 175 4.39 10.91 2.70
N VAL A 176 4.44 11.60 1.56
CA VAL A 176 5.29 11.20 0.43
C VAL A 176 6.78 11.18 0.83
N SER A 177 7.23 12.16 1.62
CA SER A 177 8.60 12.14 2.13
C SER A 177 8.87 10.97 3.08
N LEU A 178 7.89 10.55 3.90
CA LEU A 178 8.00 9.36 4.74
C LEU A 178 8.08 8.07 3.89
N LEU A 179 7.27 7.95 2.84
CA LEU A 179 7.36 6.82 1.89
C LEU A 179 8.71 6.74 1.21
N ASN A 180 9.25 7.87 0.73
CA ASN A 180 10.56 7.90 0.08
C ASN A 180 11.68 7.48 1.05
N LYS A 181 11.60 7.89 2.32
CA LYS A 181 12.52 7.43 3.37
C LYS A 181 12.39 5.92 3.59
N ALA A 182 11.16 5.42 3.68
CA ALA A 182 10.89 3.99 3.86
C ALA A 182 11.52 3.13 2.75
N GLN A 183 11.48 3.62 1.50
CA GLN A 183 12.07 2.96 0.34
C GLN A 183 13.60 3.06 0.30
N THR A 184 14.17 4.18 0.74
CA THR A 184 15.63 4.43 0.68
C THR A 184 16.38 3.74 1.82
N GLU A 185 15.78 3.70 3.02
CA GLU A 185 16.45 3.17 4.22
C GLU A 185 16.33 1.64 4.32
N GLY A 186 15.42 1.02 3.56
CA GLY A 186 15.20 -0.43 3.52
C GLY A 186 14.88 -1.07 4.88
N PRO A 187 14.35 -2.29 4.94
CA PRO A 187 14.43 -3.07 6.17
C PRO A 187 15.90 -3.38 6.42
N SER A 188 16.44 -2.88 7.54
CA SER A 188 17.80 -3.20 7.99
C SER A 188 17.91 -4.73 8.09
N VAL A 189 18.58 -5.34 7.11
CA VAL A 189 18.82 -6.78 7.07
C VAL A 189 19.69 -7.08 8.26
N GLY A 190 19.13 -7.74 9.28
CA GLY A 190 19.93 -8.40 10.31
C GLY A 190 20.99 -9.23 9.59
N ALA A 191 22.25 -8.98 9.94
CA ALA A 191 23.44 -9.56 9.31
C ALA A 191 23.22 -11.05 8.94
N PRO A 192 23.68 -11.51 7.76
CA PRO A 192 23.63 -12.93 7.45
C PRO A 192 24.30 -13.70 8.58
N ALA A 193 23.56 -14.65 9.16
CA ALA A 193 24.12 -15.62 10.08
C ALA A 193 25.35 -16.23 9.40
N SER A 194 26.53 -16.00 9.99
CA SER A 194 27.81 -16.50 9.54
C SER A 194 27.67 -17.97 9.13
N GLN A 195 27.93 -18.27 7.87
CA GLN A 195 28.12 -19.65 7.44
C GLN A 195 29.28 -20.24 8.27
N PRO A 196 29.09 -21.40 8.92
CA PRO A 196 30.22 -22.09 9.52
C PRO A 196 31.20 -22.48 8.42
N ALA A 197 32.47 -22.13 8.61
CA ALA A 197 33.54 -22.47 7.68
C ALA A 197 33.58 -23.99 7.44
N PRO A 198 33.85 -24.45 6.19
CA PRO A 198 34.02 -25.87 5.93
C PRO A 198 35.22 -26.41 6.73
N PRO A 199 35.15 -27.65 7.24
CA PRO A 199 36.27 -28.26 7.95
C PRO A 199 37.48 -28.38 7.02
N ALA A 200 38.66 -28.01 7.54
CA ALA A 200 39.91 -28.12 6.81
C ALA A 200 40.18 -29.59 6.40
N PRO A 201 40.73 -29.84 5.21
CA PRO A 201 41.12 -31.18 4.80
C PRO A 201 42.25 -31.68 5.72
N GLY A 202 42.06 -32.87 6.29
CA GLY A 202 43.08 -33.63 7.00
C GLY A 202 43.92 -34.49 6.06
#